data_AF-A0A6P0VKH5-F1
#
_entry.id   AF-A0A6P0VKH5-F1
#
_cell.length_a   1.000
_cell.length_b   1.000
_cell.length_c   1.000
_cell.angle_alpha   90.00
_cell.angle_beta   90.00
_cell.angle_gamma   90.00
#
_symmetry.space_group_name_H-M   'P 1'
#
loop_
_entity.id
_entity.type
_entity.pdbx_description
1 polymer ?
#
loop_
_entity_poly.entity_id
_entity_poly.type
_entity_poly.pdbx_seq_one_letter_code
_entity_poly.pdbx_strand_id
1 'polypeptide(L)'
;MSSKKFQDLTVYRLTERLADEIWKIVNDWQPLAQNTVGRQIIRSADSIGANIAEGAGRGSFQDNRRFVRIARGSLNETQHWLRRAYSRNLLTVEQVDTLKPIINELAPKLNSYLKSIGNTSKN
;
A
#
# COMPACT_ATOMS: atom_id res chain seq x y z
N MET A 1 5.61 20.79 19.48
CA MET A 1 6.09 19.43 19.14
C MET A 1 6.14 19.33 17.63
N SER A 2 7.30 19.01 17.04
CA SER A 2 7.40 18.83 15.59
C SER A 2 6.41 17.74 15.15
N SER A 3 5.44 18.10 14.31
CA SER A 3 4.49 17.15 13.75
C SER A 3 5.30 16.07 13.02
N LYS A 4 5.17 14.80 13.42
CA LYS A 4 5.82 13.69 12.72
C LYS A 4 5.32 13.71 11.28
N LYS A 5 6.25 13.91 10.35
CA LYS A 5 5.96 13.90 8.92
C LYS A 5 5.50 12.50 8.51
N PHE A 6 4.59 12.39 7.55
CA PHE A 6 4.06 11.09 7.13
C PHE A 6 5.17 10.18 6.58
N GLN A 7 6.23 10.76 6.00
CA GLN A 7 7.44 10.08 5.52
C GLN A 7 8.18 9.31 6.63
N ASP A 8 7.99 9.68 7.90
CA ASP A 8 8.59 8.99 9.05
C ASP A 8 7.75 7.81 9.55
N LEU A 9 6.54 7.63 9.01
CA LEU A 9 5.68 6.52 9.39
C LEU A 9 6.22 5.22 8.79
N THR A 10 6.50 4.23 9.63
CA THR A 10 6.90 2.88 9.17
C THR A 10 5.88 2.28 8.22
N VAL A 11 4.58 2.52 8.46
CA VAL A 11 3.51 2.06 7.57
C VAL A 11 3.62 2.70 6.19
N TYR A 12 3.99 3.98 6.09
CA TYR A 12 4.15 4.68 4.82
C TYR A 12 5.33 4.13 4.02
N ARG A 13 6.49 3.97 4.65
CA ARG A 13 7.69 3.40 4.00
C ARG A 13 7.46 1.98 3.47
N LEU A 14 6.61 1.19 4.15
CA LEU A 14 6.19 -0.12 3.65
C LEU A 14 5.30 -0.05 2.41
N THR A 15 4.45 0.99 2.29
CA THR A 15 3.67 1.20 1.06
C THR A 15 4.57 1.54 -0.12
N GLU A 16 5.58 2.39 0.09
CA GLU A 16 6.57 2.73 -0.96
C GLU A 16 7.34 1.49 -1.39
N ARG A 17 7.87 0.73 -0.42
CA ARG A 17 8.56 -0.53 -0.72
C ARG A 17 7.69 -1.51 -1.52
N LEU A 18 6.41 -1.66 -1.14
CA LEU A 18 5.49 -2.55 -1.87
C LEU A 18 5.27 -2.06 -3.32
N ALA A 19 5.03 -0.76 -3.49
CA ALA A 19 4.83 -0.14 -4.79
C ALA A 19 6.05 -0.28 -5.71
N ASP A 20 7.25 -0.02 -5.18
CA ASP A 20 8.51 -0.11 -5.94
C ASP A 20 8.81 -1.54 -6.39
N GLU A 21 8.61 -2.55 -5.52
CA GLU A 21 8.81 -3.95 -5.89
C GLU A 21 7.80 -4.40 -6.95
N ILE A 22 6.54 -3.98 -6.83
CA ILE A 22 5.51 -4.23 -7.84
C ILE A 22 5.87 -3.58 -9.16
N TRP A 23 6.32 -2.32 -9.15
CA TRP A 23 6.71 -1.60 -10.35
C TRP A 23 7.83 -2.32 -11.10
N LYS A 24 8.91 -2.70 -10.38
CA LYS A 24 10.03 -3.46 -10.96
C LYS A 24 9.56 -4.75 -11.62
N ILE A 25 8.74 -5.54 -10.93
CA ILE A 25 8.21 -6.81 -11.45
C ILE A 25 7.38 -6.58 -12.72
N VAL A 26 6.45 -5.61 -12.69
CA VAL A 26 5.56 -5.34 -13.82
C VAL A 26 6.32 -4.76 -15.02
N ASN A 27 7.38 -3.99 -14.79
CA ASN A 27 8.20 -3.42 -15.86
C ASN A 27 8.83 -4.50 -16.76
N ASP A 28 9.03 -5.71 -16.25
CA ASP A 28 9.60 -6.83 -17.01
C ASP A 28 8.54 -7.66 -17.75
N TRP A 29 7.25 -7.35 -17.59
CA TRP A 29 6.17 -8.10 -18.24
C TRP A 29 5.99 -7.74 -19.73
N GLN A 30 5.39 -8.66 -20.49
CA GLN A 30 4.99 -8.38 -21.87
C GLN A 30 3.87 -7.32 -21.95
N PRO A 31 3.74 -6.57 -23.06
CA PRO A 31 2.82 -5.42 -23.15
C PRO A 31 1.37 -5.73 -22.81
N LEU A 32 0.83 -6.91 -23.16
CA LEU A 32 -0.54 -7.29 -22.81
C LEU A 32 -0.73 -7.34 -21.28
N ALA A 33 0.20 -7.97 -20.57
CA ALA A 33 0.14 -8.11 -19.12
C ALA A 33 0.36 -6.76 -18.43
N GLN A 34 1.33 -5.95 -18.91
CA GLN A 34 1.57 -4.59 -18.41
C GLN A 34 0.32 -3.70 -18.54
N ASN A 35 -0.29 -3.67 -19.74
CA ASN A 35 -1.39 -2.77 -20.05
C ASN A 35 -2.73 -3.17 -19.42
N THR A 36 -2.83 -4.41 -18.94
CA THR A 36 -4.05 -4.92 -18.30
C THR A 36 -3.83 -5.04 -16.79
N VAL A 37 -3.24 -6.15 -16.34
CA VAL A 37 -3.06 -6.49 -14.92
C VAL A 37 -2.04 -5.58 -14.27
N GLY A 38 -0.90 -5.38 -14.94
CA GLY A 38 0.23 -4.62 -14.40
C GLY A 38 -0.18 -3.20 -14.01
N ARG A 39 -0.85 -2.50 -14.92
CA ARG A 39 -1.37 -1.15 -14.69
C ARG A 39 -2.33 -1.08 -13.51
N GLN A 40 -3.16 -2.09 -13.31
CA GLN A 40 -4.10 -2.12 -12.18
C GLN A 40 -3.39 -2.40 -10.84
N ILE A 41 -2.40 -3.30 -10.82
CA ILE A 41 -1.60 -3.55 -9.60
C ILE A 41 -0.82 -2.30 -9.22
N ILE A 42 -0.11 -1.67 -10.17
CA ILE A 42 0.68 -0.46 -9.92
C ILE A 42 -0.21 0.63 -9.33
N ARG A 43 -1.31 0.98 -10.01
CA ARG A 43 -2.21 2.05 -9.55
C ARG A 43 -2.80 1.79 -8.17
N SER A 44 -3.20 0.55 -7.89
CA SER A 44 -3.73 0.20 -6.57
C SER A 44 -2.64 0.24 -5.50
N ALA A 45 -1.42 -0.21 -5.78
CA ALA A 45 -0.30 -0.18 -4.83
C ALA A 45 0.14 1.26 -4.50
N ASP A 46 0.35 2.10 -5.52
CA ASP A 46 0.72 3.51 -5.35
C ASP A 46 -0.34 4.28 -4.55
N SER A 47 -1.61 3.95 -4.78
CA SER A 47 -2.75 4.55 -4.09
C SER A 47 -2.72 4.34 -2.58
N ILE A 48 -2.09 3.27 -2.08
CA ILE A 48 -2.01 3.02 -0.62
C ILE A 48 -1.20 4.13 0.04
N GLY A 49 0.00 4.41 -0.47
CA GLY A 49 0.88 5.46 0.04
C GLY A 49 0.32 6.85 -0.21
N ALA A 50 -0.24 7.09 -1.40
CA ALA A 50 -0.85 8.38 -1.76
C ALA A 50 -1.98 8.76 -0.78
N ASN A 51 -2.85 7.80 -0.43
CA ASN A 51 -3.92 8.05 0.54
C ASN A 51 -3.37 8.30 1.96
N ILE A 52 -2.29 7.62 2.39
CA ILE A 52 -1.67 7.94 3.70
C ILE A 52 -1.14 9.37 3.72
N ALA A 53 -0.42 9.78 2.67
CA ALA A 53 0.16 11.11 2.54
C ALA A 53 -0.94 12.19 2.52
N GLU A 54 -1.99 11.97 1.71
CA GLU A 54 -3.13 12.88 1.61
C GLU A 54 -3.87 13.01 2.95
N GLY A 55 -4.17 11.87 3.59
CA GLY A 55 -4.83 11.85 4.90
C GLY A 55 -4.05 12.60 5.97
N ALA A 56 -2.72 12.45 6.02
CA ALA A 56 -1.86 13.16 6.96
C ALA A 56 -1.87 14.68 6.76
N GLY A 57 -2.13 15.17 5.53
CA GLY A 57 -2.20 16.59 5.19
C GLY A 57 -3.54 17.28 5.44
N ARG A 58 -4.63 16.53 5.70
CA ARG A 58 -6.02 17.07 5.75
C ARG A 58 -6.39 17.83 7.02
N GLY A 59 -5.50 17.95 8.00
CA GLY A 59 -5.68 18.79 9.19
C GLY A 59 -6.70 18.30 10.24
N SER A 60 -7.55 17.32 9.91
CA SER A 60 -8.50 16.69 10.84
C SER A 60 -8.24 15.19 11.03
N PHE A 61 -8.46 14.68 12.24
CA PHE A 61 -8.35 13.25 12.51
C PHE A 61 -9.41 12.43 11.75
N GLN A 62 -10.61 12.98 11.57
CA GLN A 62 -11.69 12.31 10.85
C GLN A 62 -11.32 12.06 9.38
N ASP A 63 -10.78 13.07 8.71
CA ASP A 63 -10.33 12.95 7.31
C ASP A 63 -9.14 12.02 7.20
N ASN A 64 -8.14 12.17 8.08
CA ASN A 64 -7.00 11.26 8.08
C ASN A 64 -7.46 9.78 8.20
N ARG A 65 -8.37 9.48 9.13
CA ARG A 65 -8.95 8.13 9.25
C ARG A 65 -9.73 7.70 8.01
N ARG A 66 -10.44 8.61 7.33
CA ARG A 66 -11.13 8.31 6.07
C ARG A 66 -10.14 7.88 4.99
N PHE A 67 -9.08 8.64 4.78
CA PHE A 67 -8.04 8.32 3.81
C PHE A 67 -7.30 7.02 4.12
N VAL A 68 -7.01 6.74 5.40
CA VAL A 68 -6.41 5.44 5.77
C VAL A 68 -7.35 4.26 5.52
N ARG A 69 -8.68 4.44 5.60
CA ARG A 69 -9.63 3.40 5.17
C ARG A 69 -9.59 3.20 3.65
N ILE A 70 -9.42 4.26 2.87
CA ILE A 70 -9.24 4.16 1.41
C ILE A 70 -7.94 3.40 1.11
N ALA A 71 -6.83 3.73 1.78
CA ALA A 71 -5.56 3.01 1.64
C ALA A 71 -5.70 1.49 1.91
N ARG A 72 -6.51 1.10 2.91
CA ARG A 72 -6.85 -0.32 3.15
C ARG A 72 -7.64 -0.95 2.01
N GLY A 73 -8.56 -0.20 1.41
CA GLY A 73 -9.28 -0.62 0.20
C GLY A 73 -8.31 -0.86 -0.96
N SER A 74 -7.40 0.08 -1.20
CA SER A 74 -6.35 -0.04 -2.22
C SER A 74 -5.46 -1.26 -1.98
N LEU A 75 -5.08 -1.56 -0.73
CA LEU A 75 -4.34 -2.79 -0.40
C LEU A 75 -5.10 -4.06 -0.75
N ASN A 76 -6.41 -4.12 -0.50
CA ASN A 76 -7.23 -5.27 -0.89
C ASN A 76 -7.27 -5.43 -2.42
N GLU A 77 -7.38 -4.32 -3.15
CA GLU A 77 -7.33 -4.31 -4.61
C GLU A 77 -5.97 -4.77 -5.15
N THR A 78 -4.86 -4.30 -4.56
CA THR A 78 -3.51 -4.79 -4.88
C THR A 78 -3.40 -6.30 -4.68
N GLN A 79 -3.87 -6.82 -3.55
CA GLN A 79 -3.89 -8.27 -3.30
C GLN A 79 -4.74 -9.03 -4.32
N HIS A 80 -5.90 -8.50 -4.69
CA HIS A 80 -6.74 -9.10 -5.72
C HIS A 80 -5.96 -9.25 -7.02
N TRP A 81 -5.34 -8.17 -7.50
CA TRP A 81 -4.63 -8.19 -8.78
C TRP A 81 -3.35 -9.02 -8.74
N LEU A 82 -2.63 -9.06 -7.62
CA LEU A 82 -1.51 -9.98 -7.42
C LEU A 82 -1.94 -11.46 -7.52
N ARG A 83 -3.10 -11.82 -6.94
CA ARG A 83 -3.67 -13.16 -7.13
C ARG A 83 -4.02 -13.45 -8.59
N ARG A 84 -4.53 -12.45 -9.33
CA ARG A 84 -4.79 -12.59 -10.76
C ARG A 84 -3.51 -12.73 -11.59
N ALA A 85 -2.44 -12.03 -11.22
CA ALA A 85 -1.13 -12.14 -11.86
C ALA A 85 -0.52 -13.53 -11.63
N TYR A 86 -0.55 -14.02 -10.39
CA TYR A 86 -0.10 -15.38 -10.05
C TYR A 86 -0.87 -16.45 -10.84
N SER A 87 -2.21 -16.37 -10.88
CA SER A 87 -3.06 -17.28 -11.65
C SER A 87 -2.81 -17.26 -13.17
N ARG A 88 -2.14 -16.22 -13.68
CA ARG A 88 -1.76 -16.06 -15.09
C ARG A 88 -0.28 -16.38 -15.34
N ASN A 89 0.42 -16.95 -14.35
CA ASN A 89 1.85 -17.25 -14.39
C ASN A 89 2.71 -16.00 -14.72
N LEU A 90 2.30 -14.82 -14.24
CA LEU A 90 3.04 -13.56 -14.41
C LEU A 90 4.00 -13.29 -13.25
N LEU A 91 3.97 -14.10 -12.20
CA LEU A 91 4.82 -13.97 -11.02
C LEU A 91 5.64 -15.25 -10.84
N THR A 92 6.93 -15.11 -10.57
CA THR A 92 7.77 -16.23 -10.13
C THR A 92 7.58 -16.50 -8.64
N VAL A 93 8.06 -17.66 -8.18
CA VAL A 93 8.01 -18.02 -6.75
C VAL A 93 8.81 -17.01 -5.92
N GLU A 94 9.99 -16.62 -6.39
CA GLU A 94 10.88 -15.66 -5.73
C GLU A 94 10.23 -14.27 -5.60
N GLN A 95 9.50 -13.83 -6.62
CA GLN A 95 8.74 -12.58 -6.59
C GLN A 95 7.60 -12.66 -5.58
N VAL A 96 6.90 -13.79 -5.50
CA VAL A 96 5.85 -14.00 -4.48
C VAL A 96 6.45 -13.98 -3.07
N ASP A 97 7.58 -14.66 -2.87
CA ASP A 97 8.29 -14.71 -1.59
C ASP A 97 8.86 -13.34 -1.18
N THR A 98 9.12 -12.46 -2.14
CA THR A 98 9.50 -11.06 -1.89
C THR A 98 8.30 -10.21 -1.48
N LEU A 99 7.16 -10.32 -2.19
CA LEU A 99 5.99 -9.47 -1.98
C LEU A 99 5.17 -9.86 -0.74
N LYS A 100 5.02 -11.16 -0.48
CA LYS A 100 4.13 -11.69 0.56
C LYS A 100 4.48 -11.21 1.98
N PRO A 101 5.75 -11.18 2.41
CA PRO A 101 6.12 -10.62 3.71
C PRO A 101 5.75 -9.14 3.86
N ILE A 102 5.95 -8.34 2.81
CA ILE A 102 5.63 -6.91 2.81
C ILE A 102 4.11 -6.70 3.02
N ILE A 103 3.29 -7.45 2.29
CA ILE A 103 1.82 -7.39 2.40
C ILE A 103 1.35 -7.83 3.80
N ASN A 104 1.90 -8.92 4.32
CA ASN A 104 1.57 -9.46 5.64
C ASN A 104 1.93 -8.49 6.76
N GLU A 105 3.00 -7.72 6.61
CA GLU A 105 3.39 -6.67 7.56
C GLU A 105 2.54 -5.40 7.39
N LEU A 106 2.19 -5.02 6.16
CA LEU A 106 1.50 -3.77 5.87
C LEU A 106 0.06 -3.75 6.40
N ALA A 107 -0.70 -4.84 6.24
CA ALA A 107 -2.10 -4.92 6.68
C ALA A 107 -2.31 -4.62 8.18
N PRO A 108 -1.60 -5.27 9.14
CA PRO A 108 -1.73 -4.95 10.55
C PRO A 108 -1.20 -3.56 10.90
N LYS A 109 -0.18 -3.05 10.20
CA LYS A 109 0.32 -1.68 10.44
C LYS A 109 -0.65 -0.59 9.97
N LEU A 110 -1.33 -0.77 8.84
CA LEU A 110 -2.42 0.12 8.41
C LEU A 110 -3.53 0.17 9.47
N ASN A 111 -3.91 -0.98 10.02
CA ASN A 111 -4.90 -1.05 11.10
C ASN A 111 -4.43 -0.36 12.38
N SER A 112 -3.16 -0.55 12.75
CA SER A 112 -2.57 0.08 13.92
C SER A 112 -2.49 1.60 13.76
N TYR A 113 -2.07 2.07 12.58
CA TYR A 113 -2.06 3.49 12.26
C TYR A 113 -3.46 4.10 12.32
N LEU A 114 -4.47 3.45 11.71
CA LEU A 114 -5.87 3.89 11.77
C LEU A 114 -6.40 4.02 13.20
N LYS A 115 -5.97 3.14 14.11
CA LYS A 115 -6.34 3.17 15.53
C LYS A 115 -5.61 4.25 16.32
N SER A 116 -4.37 4.59 15.93
CA SER A 116 -3.59 5.65 16.58
C SER A 116 -4.09 7.06 16.27
N ILE A 117 -4.73 7.27 15.11
CA ILE A 117 -5.20 8.60 14.71
C ILE A 117 -6.33 9.06 15.62
N GLY A 118 -6.13 10.20 16.30
CA GLY A 118 -7.09 10.78 17.24
C GLY A 118 -7.12 10.11 18.61
N ASN A 119 -6.34 9.04 18.81
CA ASN A 119 -6.06 8.48 20.13
C ASN A 119 -4.75 9.09 20.64
N THR A 120 -4.83 10.32 21.15
CA THR A 120 -3.89 10.73 22.20
C THR A 120 -4.24 9.91 23.43
N SER A 121 -3.35 9.00 23.85
CA SER A 121 -3.41 8.48 25.22
C SER A 121 -3.55 9.68 26.15
N LYS A 122 -4.65 9.71 26.91
CA LYS A 122 -4.72 10.49 28.14
C LYS A 122 -3.58 9.95 29.00
N ASN A 123 -2.47 10.68 29.05
CA ASN A 123 -1.63 10.68 30.23
C ASN A 123 -2.26 11.64 31.24
#